data_AF-A0AAD5DJ24-F1
#
_entry.id   AF-A0AAD5DJ24-F1
#
_cell.length_a   1.000
_cell.length_b   1.000
_cell.length_c   1.000
_cell.angle_alpha   90.00
_cell.angle_beta   90.00
_cell.angle_gamma   90.00
#
_symmetry.space_group_name_H-M   'P 1'
#
loop_
_entity.id
_entity.type
_entity.pdbx_description
1 polymer ?
#
loop_
_entity_poly.entity_id
_entity_poly.type
_entity_poly.pdbx_seq_one_letter_code
_entity_poly.pdbx_strand_id
1 'polypeptide(L)'
;MQTRSKAACPPPGALFDALLGRSLEDGQRLPTVARLLQGPHSELQLEGPGGLTILHAAALGGADAAVLPLLAAAGAPLNQPLSSKAWGVRGSQERAFLESHGIQRRSDGVFLSLQRGMTPLAAASRQGAVARTPMLEAGNLEAVRSLLQLGAEPEAGSHNTTALTAALALARQTAATGQGTAHAIVALLMRAGADCLRPVELDESLLEQARGDWPTVTHLLGLLEERRAAGQLQLGSGFGAMQLLMGAATYCHAPLVRHAVTALEQHFAEGFEDVAAGGMYEALCRFFYDRDGTAEVPQADRLAALSALLASSLSSQQPGYSGLFGCLLGKVASVPWGAALVPALHAAGVPPTLDALCTAVQQLDVQCLEALLACGCPAVDAGDPNGCHHLRRGILGMTWSNPTFHLLSRAQGISACHNPAELDTAVRVLELLLSAGYQPAPYRNVCLPHHLDSPHGRFGEAARIATLDPFDFYQAGPEEGQVDYRLMHIVKGGSWSPATHRLWPPKFKAALRTCLLAGQRPASPDSEACGLGALPPGVLLHIFHLAALPMTPWL
;
A
#
# COMPACT_ATOMS: atom_id res chain seq x y z
N MET A 1 17.77 29.12 69.65
CA MET A 1 18.33 29.57 68.36
C MET A 1 18.59 28.34 67.49
N GLN A 2 17.62 27.95 66.66
CA GLN A 2 17.82 26.95 65.62
C GLN A 2 18.55 27.62 64.46
N THR A 3 19.72 27.10 64.14
CA THR A 3 20.53 27.52 62.99
C THR A 3 19.76 27.20 61.70
N ARG A 4 19.19 28.23 61.06
CA ARG A 4 18.73 28.12 59.66
C ARG A 4 19.95 27.79 58.81
N SER A 5 20.09 26.52 58.45
CA SER A 5 21.01 26.05 57.42
C SER A 5 20.76 26.89 56.17
N LYS A 6 21.78 27.64 55.74
CA LYS A 6 21.80 28.33 54.45
C LYS A 6 21.73 27.23 53.40
N ALA A 7 20.57 26.98 52.82
CA ALA A 7 20.42 26.04 51.73
C ALA A 7 21.37 26.49 50.62
N ALA A 8 22.38 25.66 50.33
CA ALA A 8 23.29 25.91 49.22
C ALA A 8 22.46 26.01 47.94
N CYS A 9 22.75 27.00 47.10
CA CYS A 9 22.12 27.10 45.78
C CYS A 9 22.38 25.78 45.04
N PRO A 10 21.35 25.11 44.50
CA PRO A 10 21.56 23.91 43.72
C PRO A 10 22.50 24.19 42.54
N PRO A 11 23.33 23.22 42.12
CA PRO A 11 24.18 23.41 40.96
C PRO A 11 23.32 23.61 39.71
N PRO A 12 23.73 24.49 38.77
CA PRO A 12 23.01 24.69 37.52
C PRO A 12 22.92 23.36 36.77
N GLY A 13 21.70 22.89 36.51
CA GLY A 13 21.45 21.58 35.90
C GLY A 13 20.89 20.52 36.85
N ALA A 14 20.87 20.75 38.18
CA ALA A 14 20.31 19.81 39.15
C ALA A 14 18.85 19.41 38.85
N LEU A 15 18.07 20.34 38.30
CA LEU A 15 16.69 20.07 37.89
C LEU A 15 16.63 19.17 36.65
N PHE A 16 17.54 19.33 35.69
CA PHE A 16 17.67 18.40 34.55
C PHE A 16 18.11 17.01 35.01
N ASP A 17 19.04 16.92 35.96
CA ASP A 17 19.47 15.64 36.55
C ASP A 17 18.31 14.92 37.23
N ALA A 18 17.49 15.64 38.00
CA ALA A 18 16.34 15.06 38.68
C ALA A 18 15.23 14.60 37.71
N LEU A 19 15.05 15.32 36.60
CA LEU A 19 13.99 15.03 35.63
C LEU A 19 14.39 13.96 34.62
N LEU A 20 15.60 14.04 34.05
CA LEU A 20 16.11 13.04 33.09
C LEU A 20 16.64 11.78 33.79
N GLY A 21 17.08 11.92 35.04
CA GLY A 21 17.65 10.82 35.82
C GLY A 21 16.63 9.71 36.06
N ARG A 22 16.90 8.54 35.46
CA ARG A 22 16.21 7.28 35.79
C ARG A 22 16.70 6.63 37.08
N SER A 23 17.71 7.22 37.75
CA SER A 23 18.35 6.69 38.96
C SER A 23 17.59 7.01 40.25
N LEU A 24 16.59 7.90 40.22
CA LEU A 24 15.75 8.14 41.37
C LEU A 24 14.71 7.03 41.45
N GLU A 25 14.71 6.28 42.56
CA GLU A 25 13.67 5.29 42.85
C GLU A 25 12.27 5.95 42.79
N ASP A 26 11.28 5.21 42.28
CA ASP A 26 9.89 5.67 42.17
C ASP A 26 9.44 6.26 43.52
N GLY A 27 9.00 7.52 43.50
CA GLY A 27 8.58 8.26 44.70
C GLY A 27 9.62 9.23 45.29
N GLN A 28 10.91 9.15 44.94
CA GLN A 28 11.90 10.17 45.35
C GLN A 28 12.00 11.36 44.39
N ARG A 29 11.49 11.22 43.16
CA ARG A 29 11.52 12.25 42.13
C ARG A 29 10.72 13.49 42.52
N LEU A 30 9.46 13.31 42.92
CA LEU A 30 8.59 14.43 43.31
C LEU A 30 9.12 15.25 44.50
N PRO A 31 9.53 14.66 45.64
CA PRO A 31 10.11 15.43 46.76
C PRO A 31 11.38 16.18 46.38
N THR A 32 12.20 15.60 45.51
CA THR A 32 13.46 16.21 45.06
C THR A 32 13.18 17.41 44.16
N VAL A 33 12.30 17.26 43.16
CA VAL A 33 11.88 18.37 42.28
C VAL A 33 11.21 19.47 43.11
N ALA A 34 10.28 19.13 44.01
CA ALA A 34 9.62 20.10 44.88
C ALA A 34 10.61 20.91 45.73
N ARG A 35 11.67 20.26 46.25
CA ARG A 35 12.72 20.94 47.00
C ARG A 35 13.57 21.86 46.12
N LEU A 36 13.90 21.43 44.90
CA LEU A 36 14.65 22.25 43.94
C LEU A 36 13.86 23.50 43.52
N LEU A 37 12.53 23.38 43.36
CA LEU A 37 11.67 24.52 43.03
C LEU A 37 11.45 25.52 44.17
N GLN A 38 11.79 25.18 45.42
CA GLN A 38 11.83 26.14 46.53
C GLN A 38 13.07 27.06 46.45
N GLY A 39 14.02 26.76 45.55
CA GLY A 39 15.15 27.62 45.21
C GLY A 39 14.77 28.76 44.25
N PRO A 40 15.76 29.52 43.73
CA PRO A 40 15.48 30.62 42.81
C PRO A 40 14.83 30.12 41.50
N HIS A 41 13.65 30.67 41.16
CA HIS A 41 12.86 30.32 39.96
C HIS A 41 13.56 30.58 38.61
N SER A 42 14.78 31.14 38.61
CA SER A 42 15.60 31.33 37.42
C SER A 42 15.91 30.03 36.67
N GLU A 43 15.86 28.88 37.36
CA GLU A 43 16.12 27.58 36.72
C GLU A 43 14.98 27.09 35.81
N LEU A 44 13.76 27.58 35.98
CA LEU A 44 12.60 27.18 35.15
C LEU A 44 12.67 27.76 33.73
N GLN A 45 13.40 28.86 33.57
CA GLN A 45 13.67 29.53 32.30
C GLN A 45 15.02 29.08 31.69
N LEU A 46 15.74 28.15 32.34
CA LEU A 46 16.96 27.61 31.77
C LEU A 46 16.61 26.68 30.60
N GLU A 47 17.15 27.02 29.44
CA GLU A 47 17.16 26.14 28.28
C GLU A 47 18.46 25.33 28.29
N GLY A 48 18.33 24.02 28.23
CA GLY A 48 19.40 23.12 27.85
C GLY A 48 19.77 23.29 26.37
N PRO A 49 20.80 22.56 25.90
CA PRO A 49 21.21 22.60 24.50
C PRO A 49 20.03 22.39 23.55
N GLY A 50 20.01 23.17 22.47
CA GLY A 50 18.98 23.10 21.45
C GLY A 50 17.57 23.53 21.86
N GLY A 51 17.44 24.28 22.96
CA GLY A 51 16.16 24.78 23.48
C GLY A 51 15.42 23.77 24.35
N LEU A 52 16.12 22.76 24.90
CA LEU A 52 15.52 21.76 25.77
C LEU A 52 15.03 22.41 27.06
N THR A 53 13.72 22.50 27.25
CA THR A 53 13.16 23.01 28.50
C THR A 53 13.06 21.92 29.56
N ILE A 54 12.87 22.33 30.82
CA ILE A 54 12.59 21.43 31.93
C ILE A 54 11.34 20.57 31.72
N LEU A 55 10.33 21.04 30.98
CA LEU A 55 9.14 20.24 30.66
C LEU A 55 9.43 19.19 29.58
N HIS A 56 10.30 19.49 28.61
CA HIS A 56 10.81 18.45 27.73
C HIS A 56 11.58 17.40 28.53
N ALA A 57 12.43 17.83 29.47
CA ALA A 57 13.16 16.91 30.33
C ALA A 57 12.23 16.04 31.19
N ALA A 58 11.18 16.62 31.76
CA ALA A 58 10.17 15.89 32.52
C ALA A 58 9.43 14.86 31.64
N ALA A 59 9.01 15.26 30.44
CA ALA A 59 8.41 14.36 29.45
C ALA A 59 9.37 13.21 29.09
N LEU A 60 10.62 13.55 28.77
CA LEU A 60 11.71 12.63 28.43
C LEU A 60 12.09 11.66 29.56
N GLY A 61 11.95 12.09 30.80
CA GLY A 61 12.22 11.29 31.99
C GLY A 61 11.10 10.34 32.37
N GLY A 62 9.94 10.41 31.70
CA GLY A 62 8.72 9.76 32.15
C GLY A 62 8.33 10.23 33.56
N ALA A 63 8.40 11.54 33.80
CA ALA A 63 8.11 12.10 35.11
C ALA A 63 6.68 11.78 35.55
N ASP A 64 6.51 11.48 36.83
CA ASP A 64 5.21 11.14 37.40
C ASP A 64 4.18 12.25 37.15
N ALA A 65 2.91 11.87 37.04
CA ALA A 65 1.79 12.79 36.82
C ALA A 65 1.73 13.96 37.83
N ALA A 66 2.35 13.82 39.02
CA ALA A 66 2.42 14.87 40.03
C ALA A 66 3.54 15.92 39.78
N VAL A 67 4.57 15.59 39.01
CA VAL A 67 5.71 16.49 38.74
C VAL A 67 5.35 17.54 37.70
N LEU A 68 4.61 17.17 36.65
CA LEU A 68 4.23 18.09 35.57
C LEU A 68 3.37 19.27 36.04
N PRO A 69 2.31 19.08 36.87
CA PRO A 69 1.54 20.19 37.43
C PRO A 69 2.37 21.12 38.31
N LEU A 70 3.34 20.57 39.05
CA LEU A 70 4.21 21.34 39.93
C LEU A 70 5.18 22.22 39.11
N LEU A 71 5.74 21.70 38.01
CA LEU A 71 6.54 22.50 37.08
C LEU A 71 5.72 23.57 36.36
N ALA A 72 4.51 23.21 35.90
CA ALA A 72 3.61 24.15 35.23
C ALA A 72 3.16 25.28 36.18
N ALA A 73 2.79 24.96 37.42
CA ALA A 73 2.41 25.94 38.44
C ALA A 73 3.56 26.90 38.80
N ALA A 74 4.81 26.44 38.65
CA ALA A 74 5.98 27.28 38.84
C ALA A 74 6.27 28.20 37.64
N GLY A 75 5.53 28.08 36.54
CA GLY A 75 5.65 28.93 35.35
C GLY A 75 6.50 28.32 34.22
N ALA A 76 6.70 27.00 34.22
CA ALA A 76 7.38 26.33 33.11
C ALA A 76 6.56 26.42 31.81
N PRO A 77 7.19 26.70 30.65
CA PRO A 77 6.48 26.97 29.40
C PRO A 77 5.94 25.67 28.75
N LEU A 78 4.63 25.50 28.75
CA LEU A 78 3.95 24.28 28.26
C LEU A 78 4.09 24.03 26.75
N ASN A 79 4.13 25.10 25.96
CA ASN A 79 4.05 25.05 24.49
C ASN A 79 5.36 25.47 23.80
N GLN A 80 6.45 25.68 24.55
CA GLN A 80 7.70 26.13 23.96
C GLN A 80 8.30 25.04 23.06
N PRO A 81 8.55 25.30 21.77
CA PRO A 81 9.13 24.33 20.86
C PRO A 81 10.66 24.29 20.96
N LEU A 82 11.26 23.14 20.66
CA LEU A 82 12.72 23.01 20.50
C LEU A 82 13.23 23.90 19.35
N SER A 83 14.25 24.72 19.65
CA SER A 83 14.73 25.81 18.77
C SER A 83 15.77 25.36 17.74
N SER A 84 16.61 24.37 18.07
CA SER A 84 17.79 24.02 17.26
C SER A 84 17.51 23.07 16.09
N LYS A 85 18.22 23.28 14.97
CA LYS A 85 18.29 22.35 13.83
C LYS A 85 19.11 21.08 14.13
N ALA A 86 19.79 21.02 15.28
CA ALA A 86 20.76 19.97 15.61
C ALA A 86 20.17 18.75 16.34
N TRP A 87 18.87 18.77 16.68
CA TRP A 87 18.16 17.57 17.16
C TRP A 87 18.03 16.55 16.01
N GLY A 88 19.02 15.65 15.93
CA GLY A 88 19.22 14.64 14.90
C GLY A 88 20.60 13.96 15.03
N VAL A 89 20.94 13.04 14.12
CA VAL A 89 22.14 12.16 14.18
C VAL A 89 23.48 12.94 14.33
N ARG A 90 23.50 14.25 14.08
CA ARG A 90 24.70 15.11 14.05
C ARG A 90 24.86 16.09 15.23
N GLY A 91 23.90 16.23 16.15
CA GLY A 91 24.02 17.13 17.31
C GLY A 91 24.94 16.56 18.39
N SER A 92 26.21 16.95 18.40
CA SER A 92 27.20 16.44 19.37
C SER A 92 27.01 17.02 20.78
N GLN A 93 26.49 18.25 20.90
CA GLN A 93 26.32 18.95 22.18
C GLN A 93 25.07 18.50 22.93
N GLU A 94 23.92 18.43 22.26
CA GLU A 94 22.67 17.88 22.79
C GLU A 94 22.88 16.44 23.23
N ARG A 95 23.68 15.70 22.45
CA ARG A 95 24.04 14.35 22.77
C ARG A 95 24.88 14.23 24.03
N ALA A 96 25.98 14.97 24.11
CA ALA A 96 26.85 14.96 25.29
C ALA A 96 26.08 15.38 26.55
N PHE A 97 25.14 16.32 26.42
CA PHE A 97 24.28 16.75 27.51
C PHE A 97 23.34 15.64 28.00
N LEU A 98 22.57 15.00 27.12
CA LEU A 98 21.68 13.90 27.57
C LEU A 98 22.49 12.70 28.10
N GLU A 99 23.65 12.41 27.53
CA GLU A 99 24.57 11.37 28.04
C GLU A 99 25.13 11.74 29.43
N SER A 100 25.45 13.01 29.69
CA SER A 100 25.91 13.46 31.01
C SER A 100 24.82 13.40 32.09
N HIS A 101 23.56 13.42 31.69
CA HIS A 101 22.39 13.28 32.57
C HIS A 101 21.83 11.84 32.60
N GLY A 102 22.61 10.87 32.12
CA GLY A 102 22.34 9.44 32.31
C GLY A 102 21.49 8.76 31.23
N ILE A 103 21.19 9.40 30.10
CA ILE A 103 20.48 8.78 28.96
C ILE A 103 21.48 8.11 28.03
N GLN A 104 21.40 6.78 27.84
CA GLN A 104 22.41 6.05 27.05
C GLN A 104 21.94 5.70 25.62
N ARG A 105 22.86 5.88 24.66
CA ARG A 105 22.62 5.81 23.20
C ARG A 105 22.08 4.47 22.67
N ARG A 106 22.41 3.34 23.32
CA ARG A 106 22.18 1.99 22.78
C ARG A 106 20.90 1.31 23.27
N SER A 107 20.28 1.83 24.32
CA SER A 107 19.11 1.22 24.98
C SER A 107 17.85 2.07 24.91
N ASP A 108 17.98 3.40 24.83
CA ASP A 108 16.88 4.27 25.27
C ASP A 108 16.02 4.89 24.17
N GLY A 109 16.39 4.85 22.89
CA GLY A 109 15.62 5.38 21.73
C GLY A 109 15.21 6.87 21.78
N VAL A 110 15.38 7.54 22.93
CA VAL A 110 15.14 8.96 23.22
C VAL A 110 15.96 9.89 22.31
N PHE A 111 17.15 9.46 21.88
CA PHE A 111 17.99 10.25 20.97
C PHE A 111 17.44 10.33 19.54
N LEU A 112 16.61 9.36 19.13
CA LEU A 112 16.00 9.35 17.80
C LEU A 112 14.60 9.98 17.80
N SER A 113 14.05 10.29 18.98
CA SER A 113 12.69 10.83 19.09
C SER A 113 12.63 12.36 19.03
N LEU A 114 13.66 13.08 19.46
CA LEU A 114 13.63 14.54 19.50
C LEU A 114 13.92 15.16 18.12
N GLN A 115 13.05 16.09 17.73
CA GLN A 115 13.14 16.83 16.48
C GLN A 115 12.88 18.32 16.71
N ARG A 116 13.44 19.16 15.84
CA ARG A 116 13.21 20.61 15.86
C ARG A 116 11.71 20.91 15.80
N GLY A 117 11.25 21.81 16.67
CA GLY A 117 9.86 22.23 16.71
C GLY A 117 8.96 21.40 17.63
N MET A 118 9.44 20.28 18.17
CA MET A 118 8.66 19.50 19.14
C MET A 118 8.43 20.32 20.40
N THR A 119 7.22 20.26 20.93
CA THR A 119 6.83 20.75 22.26
C THR A 119 6.98 19.66 23.32
N PRO A 120 6.87 19.98 24.62
CA PRO A 120 6.83 18.97 25.67
C PRO A 120 5.75 17.90 25.45
N LEU A 121 4.57 18.31 24.97
CA LEU A 121 3.48 17.39 24.64
C LEU A 121 3.84 16.45 23.48
N ALA A 122 4.48 16.98 22.42
CA ALA A 122 4.93 16.15 21.30
C ALA A 122 6.06 15.19 21.71
N ALA A 123 6.97 15.62 22.58
CA ALA A 123 8.02 14.77 23.13
C ALA A 123 7.44 13.61 23.96
N ALA A 124 6.48 13.89 24.85
CA ALA A 124 5.78 12.86 25.64
C ALA A 124 5.02 11.86 24.73
N SER A 125 4.33 12.39 23.71
CA SER A 125 3.55 11.58 22.77
C SER A 125 4.40 10.61 21.94
N ARG A 126 5.63 11.01 21.60
CA ARG A 126 6.57 10.15 20.85
C ARG A 126 7.31 9.13 21.71
N GLN A 127 7.44 9.38 23.01
CA GLN A 127 8.19 8.49 23.88
C GLN A 127 7.40 7.26 24.31
N GLY A 128 6.06 7.35 24.26
CA GLY A 128 5.07 6.34 24.66
C GLY A 128 5.49 4.88 24.53
N ALA A 129 6.09 4.49 23.40
CA ALA A 129 6.35 3.09 23.06
C ALA A 129 7.83 2.76 22.76
N VAL A 130 8.76 3.70 22.99
CA VAL A 130 10.20 3.38 23.12
C VAL A 130 10.50 2.75 24.49
N ALA A 131 9.58 2.94 25.43
CA ALA A 131 9.53 2.30 26.73
C ALA A 131 9.50 0.76 26.60
N ARG A 132 10.62 0.09 26.84
CA ARG A 132 10.70 -1.38 26.88
C ARG A 132 10.02 -2.00 28.11
N THR A 133 9.47 -1.18 29.01
CA THR A 133 8.80 -1.64 30.23
C THR A 133 7.38 -1.07 30.30
N PRO A 134 6.37 -1.89 30.69
CA PRO A 134 4.97 -1.46 30.76
C PRO A 134 4.75 -0.28 31.73
N MET A 135 5.64 -0.13 32.72
CA MET A 135 5.61 0.98 33.68
C MET A 135 5.89 2.34 33.00
N LEU A 136 6.85 2.38 32.08
CA LEU A 136 7.18 3.60 31.33
C LEU A 136 6.10 3.92 30.29
N GLU A 137 5.45 2.91 29.70
CA GLU A 137 4.30 3.12 28.79
C GLU A 137 3.12 3.80 29.50
N ALA A 138 2.76 3.32 30.69
CA ALA A 138 1.71 3.92 31.52
C ALA A 138 2.06 5.35 31.95
N GLY A 139 3.33 5.59 32.34
CA GLY A 139 3.82 6.92 32.71
C GLY A 139 3.72 7.93 31.58
N ASN A 140 4.00 7.53 30.34
CA ASN A 140 3.91 8.42 29.18
C ASN A 140 2.46 8.79 28.83
N LEU A 141 1.53 7.84 28.89
CA LEU A 141 0.10 8.13 28.67
C LEU A 141 -0.43 9.12 29.72
N GLU A 142 -0.06 8.94 30.99
CA GLU A 142 -0.41 9.88 32.06
C GLU A 142 0.28 11.23 31.91
N ALA A 143 1.52 11.28 31.39
CA ALA A 143 2.21 12.53 31.09
C ALA A 143 1.50 13.32 29.99
N VAL A 144 1.10 12.67 28.89
CA VAL A 144 0.29 13.29 27.83
C VAL A 144 -1.03 13.81 28.40
N ARG A 145 -1.75 12.99 29.17
CA ARG A 145 -3.01 13.39 29.81
C ARG A 145 -2.82 14.60 30.73
N SER A 146 -1.77 14.58 31.56
CA SER A 146 -1.47 15.66 32.50
C SER A 146 -1.14 16.97 31.77
N LEU A 147 -0.31 16.91 30.72
CA LEU A 147 0.01 18.09 29.91
C LEU A 147 -1.25 18.69 29.25
N LEU A 148 -2.12 17.86 28.69
CA LEU A 148 -3.39 18.31 28.12
C LEU A 148 -4.31 18.95 29.18
N GLN A 149 -4.41 18.37 30.38
CA GLN A 149 -5.17 18.93 31.50
C GLN A 149 -4.62 20.28 31.98
N LEU A 150 -3.31 20.48 31.86
CA LEU A 150 -2.64 21.74 32.19
C LEU A 150 -2.79 22.82 31.10
N GLY A 151 -3.43 22.49 29.97
CA GLY A 151 -3.65 23.41 28.86
C GLY A 151 -2.53 23.42 27.81
N ALA A 152 -1.72 22.35 27.74
CA ALA A 152 -0.81 22.17 26.61
C ALA A 152 -1.63 22.03 25.32
N GLU A 153 -1.24 22.77 24.28
CA GLU A 153 -1.96 22.80 23.02
C GLU A 153 -1.50 21.61 22.14
N PRO A 154 -2.42 20.74 21.67
CA PRO A 154 -2.05 19.60 20.81
C PRO A 154 -1.42 20.04 19.48
N GLU A 155 -1.78 21.24 19.03
CA GLU A 155 -1.33 21.86 17.79
C GLU A 155 -0.06 22.72 17.96
N ALA A 156 0.43 22.91 19.18
CA ALA A 156 1.67 23.66 19.38
C ALA A 156 2.88 22.87 18.86
N GLY A 157 3.77 23.57 18.17
CA GLY A 157 5.00 23.01 17.61
C GLY A 157 5.25 23.47 16.17
N SER A 158 6.20 22.82 15.48
CA SER A 158 6.32 22.98 14.04
C SER A 158 5.28 22.13 13.31
N HIS A 159 4.97 22.49 12.07
CA HIS A 159 4.06 21.78 11.17
C HIS A 159 4.36 20.27 11.02
N ASN A 160 5.61 19.83 11.22
CA ASN A 160 5.98 18.41 11.15
C ASN A 160 6.02 17.68 12.50
N THR A 161 5.84 18.40 13.61
CA THR A 161 6.15 17.88 14.96
C THR A 161 5.06 18.18 15.98
N THR A 162 3.80 18.16 15.54
CA THR A 162 2.66 18.21 16.45
C THR A 162 2.63 16.97 17.33
N ALA A 163 1.86 17.02 18.42
CA ALA A 163 1.72 15.86 19.29
C ALA A 163 1.15 14.64 18.56
N LEU A 164 0.25 14.88 17.60
CA LEU A 164 -0.40 13.82 16.82
C LEU A 164 0.57 13.19 15.81
N THR A 165 1.34 13.98 15.05
CA THR A 165 2.36 13.44 14.12
C THR A 165 3.43 12.66 14.89
N ALA A 166 3.79 13.14 16.08
CA ALA A 166 4.74 12.49 16.98
C ALA A 166 4.23 11.13 17.49
N ALA A 167 2.95 11.03 17.86
CA ALA A 167 2.31 9.77 18.27
C ALA A 167 2.18 8.77 17.12
N LEU A 168 1.90 9.23 15.89
CA LEU A 168 1.76 8.37 14.71
C LEU A 168 3.11 7.88 14.18
N ALA A 169 4.12 8.74 14.14
CA ALA A 169 5.48 8.34 13.82
C ALA A 169 6.00 7.23 14.76
N LEU A 170 5.55 7.25 16.02
CA LEU A 170 5.81 6.20 17.00
C LEU A 170 5.07 4.90 16.65
N ALA A 171 3.76 4.97 16.38
CA ALA A 171 2.95 3.79 16.03
C ALA A 171 3.57 2.98 14.88
N ARG A 172 4.13 3.66 13.85
CA ARG A 172 4.85 3.01 12.74
C ARG A 172 6.12 2.26 13.16
N GLN A 173 6.82 2.74 14.18
CA GLN A 173 8.14 2.25 14.58
C GLN A 173 8.06 1.09 15.57
N THR A 174 6.93 0.93 16.26
CA THR A 174 6.78 -0.04 17.33
C THR A 174 6.24 -1.36 16.82
N ALA A 175 6.88 -2.47 17.21
CA ALA A 175 6.33 -3.81 17.03
C ALA A 175 5.01 -3.96 17.81
N ALA A 176 4.25 -5.03 17.52
CA ALA A 176 2.90 -5.30 18.02
C ALA A 176 2.66 -5.09 19.54
N THR A 177 3.69 -5.09 20.38
CA THR A 177 3.58 -4.89 21.83
C THR A 177 3.29 -3.45 22.25
N GLY A 178 3.61 -2.43 21.44
CA GLY A 178 3.46 -1.01 21.79
C GLY A 178 2.23 -0.30 21.21
N GLN A 179 1.42 -1.01 20.40
CA GLN A 179 0.30 -0.41 19.64
C GLN A 179 -0.81 0.15 20.54
N GLY A 180 -1.09 -0.49 21.69
CA GLY A 180 -2.17 -0.06 22.60
C GLY A 180 -1.94 1.34 23.19
N THR A 181 -0.71 1.67 23.57
CA THR A 181 -0.36 2.96 24.16
C THR A 181 -0.37 4.08 23.11
N ALA A 182 0.20 3.82 21.93
CA ALA A 182 0.17 4.79 20.83
C ALA A 182 -1.29 5.13 20.42
N HIS A 183 -2.14 4.11 20.31
CA HIS A 183 -3.57 4.27 20.06
C HIS A 183 -4.27 5.12 21.13
N ALA A 184 -4.01 4.85 22.41
CA ALA A 184 -4.58 5.63 23.51
C ALA A 184 -4.13 7.09 23.51
N ILE A 185 -2.86 7.36 23.18
CA ILE A 185 -2.33 8.72 23.02
C ILE A 185 -3.02 9.44 21.86
N VAL A 186 -3.14 8.80 20.69
CA VAL A 186 -3.86 9.35 19.53
C VAL A 186 -5.30 9.70 19.89
N ALA A 187 -6.01 8.79 20.57
CA ALA A 187 -7.38 9.03 21.02
C ALA A 187 -7.49 10.22 21.97
N LEU A 188 -6.55 10.38 22.92
CA LEU A 188 -6.53 11.52 23.84
C LEU A 188 -6.27 12.85 23.10
N LEU A 189 -5.30 12.87 22.19
CA LEU A 189 -4.97 14.07 21.41
C LEU A 189 -6.15 14.49 20.53
N MET A 190 -6.80 13.54 19.88
CA MET A 190 -8.01 13.80 19.09
C MET A 190 -9.14 14.37 19.95
N ARG A 191 -9.39 13.81 21.14
CA ARG A 191 -10.39 14.36 22.08
C ARG A 191 -10.05 15.77 22.57
N ALA A 192 -8.76 16.08 22.68
CA ALA A 192 -8.28 17.41 23.04
C ALA A 192 -8.33 18.42 21.88
N GLY A 193 -8.85 18.03 20.71
CA GLY A 193 -9.01 18.93 19.57
C GLY A 193 -7.81 18.95 18.63
N ALA A 194 -6.93 17.93 18.64
CA ALA A 194 -5.93 17.78 17.61
C ALA A 194 -6.58 17.70 16.22
N ASP A 195 -5.98 18.39 15.25
CA ASP A 195 -6.39 18.42 13.86
C ASP A 195 -5.63 17.34 13.08
N CYS A 196 -6.33 16.25 12.76
CA CYS A 196 -5.79 15.16 11.96
C CYS A 196 -5.72 15.46 10.45
N LEU A 197 -6.17 16.63 10.01
CA LEU A 197 -6.11 17.07 8.62
C LEU A 197 -5.14 18.22 8.40
N ARG A 198 -4.45 18.64 9.46
CA ARG A 198 -3.45 19.69 9.38
C ARG A 198 -2.36 19.30 8.36
N PRO A 199 -2.00 20.20 7.43
CA PRO A 199 -0.91 19.97 6.50
C PRO A 199 0.39 19.70 7.25
N VAL A 200 0.98 18.54 6.95
CA VAL A 200 2.39 18.25 7.25
C VAL A 200 3.19 18.72 6.03
N GLU A 201 4.45 19.17 6.19
CA GLU A 201 5.30 19.58 5.03
C GLU A 201 5.59 18.42 4.07
N LEU A 202 5.34 17.19 4.53
CA LEU A 202 5.36 16.00 3.70
C LEU A 202 4.01 15.90 3.00
N ASP A 203 4.00 15.59 1.71
CA ASP A 203 2.79 15.33 0.90
C ASP A 203 1.95 14.13 1.41
N GLU A 204 2.21 13.64 2.63
CA GLU A 204 1.54 12.52 3.27
C GLU A 204 0.47 12.97 4.28
N SER A 205 -0.76 12.46 4.11
CA SER A 205 -1.82 12.64 5.11
C SER A 205 -1.48 11.97 6.43
N LEU A 206 -2.05 12.43 7.54
CA LEU A 206 -1.88 11.74 8.83
C LEU A 206 -2.43 10.30 8.80
N LEU A 207 -3.47 10.05 8.00
CA LEU A 207 -3.97 8.71 7.73
C LEU A 207 -2.91 7.85 7.02
N GLU A 208 -2.13 8.41 6.10
CA GLU A 208 -1.01 7.70 5.46
C GLU A 208 0.18 7.53 6.39
N GLN A 209 0.41 8.47 7.30
CA GLN A 209 1.40 8.30 8.35
C GLN A 209 1.02 7.16 9.30
N ALA A 210 -0.28 6.87 9.47
CA ALA A 210 -0.75 5.72 10.21
C ALA A 210 -0.67 4.39 9.42
N ARG A 211 -0.19 4.41 8.16
CA ARG A 211 -0.14 3.22 7.30
C ARG A 211 0.70 2.10 7.93
N GLY A 212 0.11 0.91 7.95
CA GLY A 212 0.67 -0.28 8.61
C GLY A 212 0.14 -0.53 10.03
N ASP A 213 -0.56 0.44 10.65
CA ASP A 213 -1.20 0.28 11.95
C ASP A 213 -2.73 0.35 11.85
N TRP A 214 -3.32 -0.75 11.37
CA TRP A 214 -4.76 -0.84 11.09
C TRP A 214 -5.69 -0.45 12.26
N PRO A 215 -5.41 -0.82 13.53
CA PRO A 215 -6.21 -0.37 14.67
C PRO A 215 -6.25 1.16 14.83
N THR A 216 -5.12 1.84 14.64
CA THR A 216 -5.03 3.31 14.75
C THR A 216 -5.72 3.98 13.56
N VAL A 217 -5.52 3.47 12.34
CA VAL A 217 -6.24 3.94 11.15
C VAL A 217 -7.75 3.82 11.34
N THR A 218 -8.24 2.64 11.73
CA THR A 218 -9.67 2.37 11.92
C THR A 218 -10.28 3.33 12.94
N HIS A 219 -9.57 3.59 14.04
CA HIS A 219 -10.02 4.52 15.06
C HIS A 219 -10.03 5.98 14.57
N LEU A 220 -9.01 6.41 13.84
CA LEU A 220 -8.98 7.75 13.24
C LEU A 220 -10.12 7.94 12.24
N LEU A 221 -10.39 6.95 11.39
CA LEU A 221 -11.52 6.97 10.46
C LEU A 221 -12.86 7.02 11.21
N GLY A 222 -13.02 6.23 12.28
CA GLY A 222 -14.21 6.26 13.13
C GLY A 222 -14.44 7.63 13.78
N LEU A 223 -13.40 8.24 14.34
CA LEU A 223 -13.49 9.58 14.93
C LEU A 223 -13.81 10.67 13.90
N LEU A 224 -13.18 10.59 12.72
CA LEU A 224 -13.48 11.49 11.60
C LEU A 224 -14.94 11.36 11.16
N GLU A 225 -15.44 10.12 11.10
CA GLU A 225 -16.82 9.83 10.73
C GLU A 225 -17.81 10.32 11.81
N GLU A 226 -17.52 10.13 13.09
CA GLU A 226 -18.31 10.68 14.19
C GLU A 226 -18.39 12.21 14.10
N ARG A 227 -17.26 12.89 13.87
CA ARG A 227 -17.21 14.34 13.67
C ARG A 227 -17.98 14.77 12.42
N ARG A 228 -17.88 14.02 11.32
CA ARG A 228 -18.65 14.27 10.08
C ARG A 228 -20.14 14.14 10.34
N ALA A 229 -20.57 13.07 11.01
CA ALA A 229 -21.96 12.81 11.35
C ALA A 229 -22.53 13.88 12.30
N ALA A 230 -21.70 14.42 13.20
CA ALA A 230 -22.05 15.54 14.08
C ALA A 230 -22.02 16.92 13.38
N GLY A 231 -21.60 17.00 12.11
CA GLY A 231 -21.42 18.28 11.41
C GLY A 231 -20.25 19.13 11.92
N GLN A 232 -19.33 18.52 12.66
CA GLN A 232 -18.17 19.16 13.29
C GLN A 232 -16.89 19.05 12.46
N LEU A 233 -16.85 18.14 11.47
CA LEU A 233 -15.70 18.00 10.59
C LEU A 233 -15.69 19.15 9.57
N GLN A 234 -14.79 20.11 9.76
CA GLN A 234 -14.56 21.21 8.84
C GLN A 234 -13.19 21.02 8.17
N LEU A 235 -13.17 20.98 6.84
CA LEU A 235 -11.95 20.74 6.07
C LEU A 235 -11.14 22.02 5.84
N GLY A 236 -11.77 23.19 6.00
CA GLY A 236 -11.17 24.53 6.08
C GLY A 236 -10.40 25.02 4.84
N SER A 237 -10.00 24.12 3.95
CA SER A 237 -9.20 24.37 2.76
C SER A 237 -9.32 23.20 1.78
N GLY A 238 -9.08 23.47 0.50
CA GLY A 238 -8.95 22.42 -0.52
C GLY A 238 -7.85 21.40 -0.19
N PHE A 239 -6.76 21.85 0.45
CA PHE A 239 -5.69 20.94 0.88
C PHE A 239 -6.17 19.97 1.96
N GLY A 240 -6.87 20.44 3.00
CA GLY A 240 -7.43 19.58 4.04
C GLY A 240 -8.42 18.56 3.48
N ALA A 241 -9.22 18.98 2.49
CA ALA A 241 -10.13 18.09 1.78
C ALA A 241 -9.38 17.04 0.95
N MET A 242 -8.30 17.41 0.27
CA MET A 242 -7.43 16.48 -0.45
C MET A 242 -6.76 15.46 0.49
N GLN A 243 -6.26 15.90 1.65
CA GLN A 243 -5.64 15.01 2.64
C GLN A 243 -6.65 13.99 3.19
N LEU A 244 -7.87 14.43 3.51
CA LEU A 244 -8.94 13.51 3.89
C LEU A 244 -9.29 12.56 2.76
N LEU A 245 -9.37 13.06 1.52
CA LEU A 245 -9.68 12.25 0.35
C LEU A 245 -8.65 11.13 0.15
N MET A 246 -7.36 11.45 0.15
CA MET A 246 -6.29 10.48 -0.06
C MET A 246 -6.31 9.39 1.02
N GLY A 247 -6.42 9.79 2.29
CA GLY A 247 -6.50 8.84 3.40
C GLY A 247 -7.77 7.99 3.37
N ALA A 248 -8.94 8.60 3.19
CA ALA A 248 -10.22 7.89 3.15
C ALA A 248 -10.33 6.97 1.92
N ALA A 249 -9.78 7.36 0.77
CA ALA A 249 -9.73 6.53 -0.43
C ALA A 249 -8.80 5.32 -0.26
N THR A 250 -7.60 5.53 0.32
CA THR A 250 -6.65 4.44 0.64
C THR A 250 -7.33 3.35 1.47
N TYR A 251 -8.19 3.75 2.41
CA TYR A 251 -8.91 2.85 3.31
C TYR A 251 -10.36 2.60 2.92
N CYS A 252 -10.78 3.00 1.72
CA CYS A 252 -12.11 2.75 1.16
C CYS A 252 -13.28 3.21 2.05
N HIS A 253 -13.10 4.29 2.83
CA HIS A 253 -14.10 4.79 3.75
C HIS A 253 -15.11 5.72 3.04
N ALA A 254 -16.11 5.12 2.39
CA ALA A 254 -17.01 5.81 1.46
C ALA A 254 -17.68 7.10 1.98
N PRO A 255 -18.20 7.18 3.23
CA PRO A 255 -18.81 8.42 3.74
C PRO A 255 -17.83 9.61 3.79
N LEU A 256 -16.59 9.35 4.19
CA LEU A 256 -15.53 10.37 4.28
C LEU A 256 -15.03 10.76 2.89
N VAL A 257 -14.92 9.79 1.96
CA VAL A 257 -14.62 10.06 0.55
C VAL A 257 -15.66 11.02 -0.05
N ARG A 258 -16.96 10.74 0.12
CA ARG A 258 -18.03 11.63 -0.38
C ARG A 258 -17.94 13.03 0.21
N HIS A 259 -17.68 13.12 1.51
CA HIS A 259 -17.54 14.39 2.20
C HIS A 259 -16.35 15.20 1.67
N ALA A 260 -15.19 14.55 1.51
CA ALA A 260 -13.98 15.16 0.98
C ALA A 260 -14.14 15.62 -0.48
N VAL A 261 -14.74 14.78 -1.35
CA VAL A 261 -15.08 15.12 -2.74
C VAL A 261 -15.99 16.35 -2.79
N THR A 262 -17.06 16.37 -1.98
CA THR A 262 -18.01 17.49 -1.95
C THR A 262 -17.32 18.80 -1.54
N ALA A 263 -16.42 18.75 -0.56
CA ALA A 263 -15.66 19.92 -0.14
C ALA A 263 -14.63 20.37 -1.18
N LEU A 264 -13.98 19.44 -1.88
CA LEU A 264 -13.09 19.75 -2.99
C LEU A 264 -13.83 20.44 -4.14
N GLU A 265 -15.04 19.98 -4.48
CA GLU A 265 -15.88 20.61 -5.50
C GLU A 265 -16.28 22.04 -5.12
N GLN A 266 -16.55 22.29 -3.84
CA GLN A 266 -16.82 23.64 -3.33
C GLN A 266 -15.61 24.55 -3.47
N HIS A 267 -14.41 24.07 -3.13
CA HIS A 267 -13.17 24.84 -3.28
C HIS A 267 -12.69 24.96 -4.74
N PHE A 268 -13.08 24.04 -5.62
CA PHE A 268 -12.81 24.13 -7.05
C PHE A 268 -13.45 25.38 -7.65
N ALA A 269 -14.69 25.70 -7.26
CA ALA A 269 -15.38 26.92 -7.67
C ALA A 269 -14.66 28.21 -7.24
N GLU A 270 -13.70 28.12 -6.31
CA GLU A 270 -12.90 29.24 -5.79
C GLU A 270 -11.53 29.40 -6.50
N GLY A 271 -11.24 28.62 -7.55
CA GLY A 271 -10.05 28.79 -8.39
C GLY A 271 -8.88 27.85 -8.11
N PHE A 272 -9.11 26.70 -7.46
CA PHE A 272 -8.09 25.68 -7.14
C PHE A 272 -8.12 24.47 -8.08
N GLU A 273 -8.31 24.69 -9.38
CA GLU A 273 -8.66 23.64 -10.34
C GLU A 273 -7.59 22.53 -10.46
N ASP A 274 -6.32 22.92 -10.62
CA ASP A 274 -5.22 21.98 -10.82
C ASP A 274 -4.94 21.09 -9.59
N VAL A 275 -5.09 21.67 -8.39
CA VAL A 275 -4.82 20.96 -7.12
C VAL A 275 -5.90 19.93 -6.84
N ALA A 276 -7.17 20.28 -7.06
CA ALA A 276 -8.29 19.37 -6.84
C ALA A 276 -8.24 18.19 -7.82
N ALA A 277 -7.95 18.46 -9.09
CA ALA A 277 -7.85 17.41 -10.10
C ALA A 277 -6.66 16.46 -9.82
N GLY A 278 -5.48 17.02 -9.48
CA GLY A 278 -4.31 16.23 -9.08
C GLY A 278 -4.58 15.38 -7.85
N GLY A 279 -5.25 15.95 -6.84
CA GLY A 279 -5.66 15.23 -5.62
C GLY A 279 -6.62 14.08 -5.88
N MET A 280 -7.60 14.27 -6.77
CA MET A 280 -8.52 13.19 -7.20
C MET A 280 -7.79 12.04 -7.89
N TYR A 281 -6.85 12.37 -8.79
CA TYR A 281 -6.03 11.35 -9.45
C TYR A 281 -5.16 10.58 -8.46
N GLU A 282 -4.52 11.27 -7.54
CA GLU A 282 -3.67 10.65 -6.53
C GLU A 282 -4.48 9.76 -5.59
N ALA A 283 -5.68 10.19 -5.18
CA ALA A 283 -6.61 9.37 -4.41
C ALA A 283 -7.04 8.09 -5.14
N LEU A 284 -7.36 8.19 -6.45
CA LEU A 284 -7.66 7.02 -7.29
C LEU A 284 -6.45 6.10 -7.41
N CYS A 285 -5.25 6.64 -7.58
CA CYS A 285 -4.03 5.84 -7.62
C CYS A 285 -3.82 5.07 -6.31
N ARG A 286 -3.96 5.75 -5.18
CA ARG A 286 -3.77 5.16 -3.85
C ARG A 286 -4.81 4.09 -3.54
N PHE A 287 -6.06 4.30 -3.94
CA PHE A 287 -7.13 3.29 -3.86
C PHE A 287 -6.72 1.97 -4.52
N PHE A 288 -5.97 2.00 -5.62
CA PHE A 288 -5.52 0.78 -6.32
C PHE A 288 -4.13 0.27 -5.90
N TYR A 289 -3.22 1.13 -5.44
CA TYR A 289 -1.85 0.74 -5.10
C TYR A 289 -1.69 0.08 -3.72
N ASP A 290 -2.59 0.33 -2.77
CA ASP A 290 -2.42 -0.22 -1.42
C ASP A 290 -2.87 -1.68 -1.31
N ARG A 291 -1.95 -2.58 -1.69
CA ARG A 291 -2.14 -4.03 -1.68
C ARG A 291 -2.17 -4.63 -0.27
N ASP A 292 -1.52 -3.99 0.70
CA ASP A 292 -1.28 -4.59 2.02
C ASP A 292 -2.34 -4.15 3.06
N GLY A 293 -2.85 -2.93 2.96
CA GLY A 293 -3.84 -2.40 3.92
C GLY A 293 -5.29 -2.73 3.59
N THR A 294 -5.62 -3.05 2.33
CA THR A 294 -7.02 -3.15 1.90
C THR A 294 -7.61 -4.55 2.03
N ALA A 295 -6.81 -5.60 2.26
CA ALA A 295 -7.28 -6.99 2.29
C ALA A 295 -8.46 -7.21 3.25
N GLU A 296 -8.53 -6.45 4.34
CA GLU A 296 -9.59 -6.53 5.35
C GLU A 296 -10.87 -5.75 5.00
N VAL A 297 -10.82 -4.85 4.01
CA VAL A 297 -11.97 -4.03 3.63
C VAL A 297 -12.95 -4.85 2.79
N PRO A 298 -14.24 -4.94 3.19
CA PRO A 298 -15.30 -5.57 2.40
C PRO A 298 -15.43 -4.99 0.99
N GLN A 299 -15.66 -5.85 0.00
CA GLN A 299 -15.80 -5.44 -1.40
C GLN A 299 -16.89 -4.39 -1.63
N ALA A 300 -17.99 -4.45 -0.87
CA ALA A 300 -19.08 -3.48 -0.94
C ALA A 300 -18.63 -2.06 -0.57
N ASP A 301 -17.76 -1.91 0.44
CA ASP A 301 -17.24 -0.62 0.88
C ASP A 301 -16.28 -0.03 -0.15
N ARG A 302 -15.45 -0.89 -0.79
CA ARG A 302 -14.58 -0.48 -1.91
C ARG A 302 -15.39 0.04 -3.08
N LEU A 303 -16.46 -0.66 -3.46
CA LEU A 303 -17.38 -0.21 -4.52
C LEU A 303 -18.05 1.10 -4.17
N ALA A 304 -18.49 1.27 -2.92
CA ALA A 304 -19.12 2.50 -2.46
C ALA A 304 -18.15 3.70 -2.45
N ALA A 305 -16.89 3.48 -2.07
CA ALA A 305 -15.85 4.50 -2.08
C ALA A 305 -15.42 4.87 -3.51
N LEU A 306 -15.22 3.88 -4.38
CA LEU A 306 -14.93 4.14 -5.80
C LEU A 306 -16.08 4.88 -6.47
N SER A 307 -17.32 4.46 -6.24
CA SER A 307 -18.50 5.14 -6.78
C SER A 307 -18.56 6.60 -6.30
N ALA A 308 -18.18 6.88 -5.06
CA ALA A 308 -18.08 8.25 -4.55
C ALA A 308 -17.00 9.08 -5.26
N LEU A 309 -15.84 8.49 -5.56
CA LEU A 309 -14.78 9.15 -6.34
C LEU A 309 -15.22 9.44 -7.77
N LEU A 310 -15.88 8.49 -8.42
CA LEU A 310 -16.31 8.60 -9.82
C LEU A 310 -17.53 9.49 -10.01
N ALA A 311 -18.38 9.63 -9.00
CA ALA A 311 -19.56 10.50 -9.06
C ALA A 311 -19.21 12.00 -9.10
N SER A 312 -17.95 12.37 -8.83
CA SER A 312 -17.53 13.77 -8.83
C SER A 312 -17.56 14.38 -10.22
N SER A 313 -18.11 15.58 -10.32
CA SER A 313 -18.07 16.42 -11.53
C SER A 313 -16.64 16.75 -11.97
N LEU A 314 -15.68 16.80 -11.03
CA LEU A 314 -14.25 17.04 -11.28
C LEU A 314 -13.63 16.00 -12.20
N SER A 315 -14.15 14.78 -12.17
CA SER A 315 -13.67 13.67 -13.01
C SER A 315 -13.97 13.86 -14.49
N SER A 316 -15.00 14.65 -14.82
CA SER A 316 -15.56 14.73 -16.18
C SER A 316 -15.10 15.93 -17.01
N GLN A 317 -14.56 16.98 -16.38
CA GLN A 317 -14.41 18.30 -17.03
C GLN A 317 -13.02 18.66 -17.57
N GLN A 318 -11.98 17.85 -17.31
CA GLN A 318 -10.60 18.22 -17.70
C GLN A 318 -10.12 17.48 -18.97
N PRO A 319 -9.91 18.17 -20.10
CA PRO A 319 -9.58 17.55 -21.40
C PRO A 319 -8.19 16.87 -21.47
N GLY A 320 -7.37 16.93 -20.42
CA GLY A 320 -6.12 16.16 -20.29
C GLY A 320 -6.23 14.83 -19.56
N TYR A 321 -7.37 14.55 -18.91
CA TYR A 321 -7.52 13.37 -18.04
C TYR A 321 -7.86 12.07 -18.79
N SER A 322 -8.18 12.14 -20.07
CA SER A 322 -8.48 10.96 -20.90
C SER A 322 -7.35 9.92 -20.88
N GLY A 323 -6.08 10.37 -20.88
CA GLY A 323 -4.92 9.50 -20.74
C GLY A 323 -4.80 8.86 -19.34
N LEU A 324 -5.18 9.61 -18.29
CA LEU A 324 -5.09 9.15 -16.90
C LEU A 324 -6.13 8.07 -16.60
N PHE A 325 -7.37 8.23 -17.09
CA PHE A 325 -8.41 7.20 -16.98
C PHE A 325 -8.03 5.92 -17.73
N GLY A 326 -7.31 6.04 -18.84
CA GLY A 326 -6.78 4.88 -19.57
C GLY A 326 -5.85 4.01 -18.72
N CYS A 327 -5.04 4.62 -17.85
CA CYS A 327 -4.16 3.91 -16.93
C CYS A 327 -4.90 3.30 -15.73
N LEU A 328 -6.08 3.82 -15.34
CA LEU A 328 -6.82 3.31 -14.18
C LEU A 328 -7.33 1.89 -14.41
N LEU A 329 -7.87 1.58 -15.58
CA LEU A 329 -8.29 0.20 -15.89
C LEU A 329 -7.10 -0.76 -15.91
N GLY A 330 -5.91 -0.31 -16.36
CA GLY A 330 -4.67 -1.07 -16.23
C GLY A 330 -4.34 -1.40 -14.78
N LYS A 331 -4.43 -0.40 -13.89
CA LYS A 331 -4.24 -0.59 -12.44
C LYS A 331 -5.29 -1.53 -11.83
N VAL A 332 -6.56 -1.39 -12.21
CA VAL A 332 -7.66 -2.26 -11.77
C VAL A 332 -7.41 -3.71 -12.21
N ALA A 333 -6.98 -3.91 -13.45
CA ALA A 333 -6.63 -5.23 -13.97
C ALA A 333 -5.40 -5.85 -13.28
N SER A 334 -4.61 -5.06 -12.56
CA SER A 334 -3.45 -5.54 -11.80
C SER A 334 -3.77 -5.97 -10.36
N VAL A 335 -5.02 -5.83 -9.89
CA VAL A 335 -5.42 -6.18 -8.52
C VAL A 335 -6.44 -7.33 -8.50
N PRO A 336 -6.38 -8.26 -7.52
CA PRO A 336 -7.21 -9.49 -7.51
C PRO A 336 -8.73 -9.27 -7.46
N TRP A 337 -9.17 -8.08 -7.06
CA TRP A 337 -10.58 -7.68 -6.91
C TRP A 337 -11.02 -6.73 -8.02
N GLY A 338 -10.18 -6.55 -9.06
CA GLY A 338 -10.41 -5.59 -10.13
C GLY A 338 -11.65 -5.89 -10.97
N ALA A 339 -11.97 -7.16 -11.17
CA ALA A 339 -13.10 -7.61 -12.00
C ALA A 339 -14.43 -6.93 -11.64
N ALA A 340 -14.71 -6.75 -10.35
CA ALA A 340 -15.96 -6.14 -9.89
C ALA A 340 -16.03 -4.63 -10.10
N LEU A 341 -14.89 -3.98 -10.34
CA LEU A 341 -14.80 -2.52 -10.50
C LEU A 341 -14.80 -2.08 -11.95
N VAL A 342 -14.45 -2.99 -12.87
CA VAL A 342 -14.46 -2.73 -14.31
C VAL A 342 -15.83 -2.19 -14.77
N PRO A 343 -16.98 -2.79 -14.42
CA PRO A 343 -18.28 -2.26 -14.84
C PRO A 343 -18.57 -0.86 -14.29
N ALA A 344 -18.16 -0.58 -13.05
CA ALA A 344 -18.38 0.73 -12.42
C ALA A 344 -17.54 1.83 -13.10
N LEU A 345 -16.29 1.54 -13.43
CA LEU A 345 -15.42 2.45 -14.18
C LEU A 345 -15.93 2.67 -15.60
N HIS A 346 -16.38 1.61 -16.26
CA HIS A 346 -16.97 1.72 -17.58
C HIS A 346 -18.25 2.56 -17.59
N ALA A 347 -19.13 2.35 -16.61
CA ALA A 347 -20.33 3.18 -16.42
C ALA A 347 -20.00 4.65 -16.13
N ALA A 348 -18.84 4.93 -15.53
CA ALA A 348 -18.31 6.29 -15.35
C ALA A 348 -17.67 6.88 -16.63
N GLY A 349 -17.78 6.20 -17.76
CA GLY A 349 -17.28 6.68 -19.06
C GLY A 349 -15.83 6.32 -19.35
N VAL A 350 -15.18 5.47 -18.53
CA VAL A 350 -13.83 5.00 -18.82
C VAL A 350 -13.89 3.92 -19.90
N PRO A 351 -13.33 4.16 -21.11
CA PRO A 351 -13.37 3.16 -22.17
C PRO A 351 -12.43 1.99 -21.83
N PRO A 352 -12.78 0.74 -22.18
CA PRO A 352 -11.85 -0.37 -22.06
C PRO A 352 -10.60 -0.08 -22.89
N THR A 353 -9.42 -0.24 -22.30
CA THR A 353 -8.14 -0.02 -22.97
C THR A 353 -7.44 -1.34 -23.26
N LEU A 354 -6.64 -1.36 -24.32
CA LEU A 354 -5.83 -2.52 -24.69
C LEU A 354 -4.79 -2.84 -23.60
N ASP A 355 -4.23 -1.83 -22.94
CA ASP A 355 -3.29 -1.98 -21.83
C ASP A 355 -3.93 -2.70 -20.63
N ALA A 356 -5.17 -2.35 -20.27
CA ALA A 356 -5.91 -3.03 -19.22
C ALA A 356 -6.19 -4.50 -19.57
N LEU A 357 -6.57 -4.75 -20.82
CA LEU A 357 -6.80 -6.10 -21.32
C LEU A 357 -5.52 -6.94 -21.25
N CYS A 358 -4.39 -6.41 -21.74
CA CYS A 358 -3.08 -7.07 -21.69
C CYS A 358 -2.61 -7.30 -20.25
N THR A 359 -2.88 -6.36 -19.34
CA THR A 359 -2.55 -6.52 -17.91
C THR A 359 -3.34 -7.67 -17.30
N ALA A 360 -4.66 -7.76 -17.53
CA ALA A 360 -5.48 -8.87 -17.04
C ALA A 360 -4.99 -10.23 -17.59
N VAL A 361 -4.62 -10.26 -18.88
CA VAL A 361 -4.03 -11.45 -19.53
C VAL A 361 -2.72 -11.86 -18.87
N GLN A 362 -1.81 -10.92 -18.59
CA GLN A 362 -0.54 -11.22 -17.94
C GLN A 362 -0.69 -11.74 -16.51
N GLN A 363 -1.72 -11.27 -15.79
CA GLN A 363 -2.08 -11.76 -14.46
C GLN A 363 -2.85 -13.09 -14.49
N LEU A 364 -3.26 -13.56 -15.67
CA LEU A 364 -4.15 -14.71 -15.87
C LEU A 364 -5.49 -14.55 -15.10
N ASP A 365 -5.97 -13.32 -14.96
CA ASP A 365 -7.23 -13.03 -14.26
C ASP A 365 -8.42 -13.17 -15.23
N VAL A 366 -9.00 -14.37 -15.23
CA VAL A 366 -10.16 -14.72 -16.07
C VAL A 366 -11.36 -13.82 -15.79
N GLN A 367 -11.63 -13.51 -14.52
CA GLN A 367 -12.82 -12.73 -14.15
C GLN A 367 -12.68 -11.28 -14.59
N CYS A 368 -11.50 -10.70 -14.40
CA CYS A 368 -11.23 -9.33 -14.85
C CYS A 368 -11.27 -9.22 -16.37
N LEU A 369 -10.72 -10.23 -17.07
CA LEU A 369 -10.78 -10.31 -18.53
C LEU A 369 -12.22 -10.39 -19.05
N GLU A 370 -13.05 -11.27 -18.48
CA GLU A 370 -14.48 -11.38 -18.82
C GLU A 370 -15.20 -10.04 -18.62
N ALA A 371 -14.94 -9.35 -17.50
CA ALA A 371 -15.53 -8.05 -17.20
C ALA A 371 -15.10 -6.95 -18.20
N LEU A 372 -13.82 -6.92 -18.59
CA LEU A 372 -13.29 -5.97 -19.57
C LEU A 372 -13.91 -6.20 -20.96
N LEU A 373 -13.94 -7.46 -21.42
CA LEU A 373 -14.52 -7.83 -22.71
C LEU A 373 -16.03 -7.55 -22.77
N ALA A 374 -16.75 -7.72 -21.65
CA ALA A 374 -18.16 -7.37 -21.55
C ALA A 374 -18.43 -5.86 -21.68
N CYS A 375 -17.45 -5.02 -21.31
CA CYS A 375 -17.52 -3.56 -21.47
C CYS A 375 -17.12 -3.10 -22.88
N GLY A 376 -16.55 -3.99 -23.69
CA GLY A 376 -16.15 -3.73 -25.08
C GLY A 376 -14.83 -4.39 -25.44
N CYS A 377 -14.59 -4.51 -26.74
CA CYS A 377 -13.34 -5.08 -27.28
C CYS A 377 -12.47 -3.94 -27.83
N PRO A 378 -11.41 -3.51 -27.12
CA PRO A 378 -10.43 -2.57 -27.64
C PRO A 378 -9.90 -3.02 -28.99
N ALA A 379 -9.84 -2.12 -29.97
CA ALA A 379 -9.24 -2.40 -31.27
C ALA A 379 -7.74 -2.67 -31.10
N VAL A 380 -7.24 -3.71 -31.78
CA VAL A 380 -5.80 -3.98 -31.87
C VAL A 380 -5.28 -3.38 -33.15
N ASP A 381 -4.34 -2.44 -33.04
CA ASP A 381 -3.56 -2.02 -34.19
C ASP A 381 -2.47 -3.08 -34.44
N ALA A 382 -2.71 -3.96 -35.41
CA ALA A 382 -1.75 -4.98 -35.85
C ALA A 382 -0.59 -4.39 -36.69
N GLY A 383 -0.54 -3.06 -36.87
CA GLY A 383 0.52 -2.38 -37.62
C GLY A 383 1.58 -1.67 -36.76
N ASP A 384 1.31 -1.39 -35.49
CA ASP A 384 2.20 -0.60 -34.63
C ASP A 384 2.73 -1.43 -33.45
N PRO A 385 4.05 -1.69 -33.35
CA PRO A 385 4.63 -2.26 -32.14
C PRO A 385 4.49 -1.23 -31.01
N ASN A 386 3.62 -1.51 -30.02
CA ASN A 386 3.40 -0.70 -28.83
C ASN A 386 4.67 -0.64 -27.95
N GLY A 387 5.64 0.19 -28.33
CA GLY A 387 6.84 0.52 -27.55
C GLY A 387 7.67 -0.68 -27.05
N CYS A 388 8.75 -0.37 -26.34
CA CYS A 388 9.48 -1.37 -25.55
C CYS A 388 8.93 -1.34 -24.11
N HIS A 389 8.21 -2.38 -23.69
CA HIS A 389 7.82 -2.53 -22.28
C HIS A 389 8.75 -3.51 -21.54
N HIS A 390 8.96 -3.26 -20.24
CA HIS A 390 9.73 -4.15 -19.37
C HIS A 390 8.87 -5.37 -18.98
N LEU A 391 9.03 -6.48 -19.69
CA LEU A 391 8.31 -7.73 -19.40
C LEU A 391 8.78 -8.39 -18.08
N ARG A 392 9.98 -8.07 -17.58
CA ARG A 392 10.53 -8.45 -16.26
C ARG A 392 11.80 -7.64 -15.95
N ARG A 393 12.22 -7.57 -14.67
CA ARG A 393 13.49 -6.95 -14.21
C ARG A 393 14.66 -7.29 -15.17
N GLY A 394 14.99 -6.38 -16.07
CA GLY A 394 16.18 -6.44 -16.92
C GLY A 394 16.05 -7.03 -18.33
N ILE A 395 14.90 -7.59 -18.75
CA ILE A 395 14.71 -8.08 -20.13
C ILE A 395 13.77 -7.14 -20.88
N LEU A 396 14.33 -6.39 -21.84
CA LEU A 396 13.58 -5.64 -22.86
C LEU A 396 13.10 -6.66 -23.89
N GLY A 397 11.81 -6.95 -23.90
CA GLY A 397 11.17 -7.71 -24.99
C GLY A 397 10.20 -6.81 -25.73
N MET A 398 10.01 -7.06 -27.02
CA MET A 398 8.94 -6.41 -27.76
C MET A 398 7.60 -6.92 -27.26
N THR A 399 6.78 -6.01 -26.76
CA THR A 399 5.38 -6.27 -26.46
C THR A 399 4.57 -5.93 -27.69
N TRP A 400 4.11 -6.99 -28.35
CA TRP A 400 3.18 -6.85 -29.44
C TRP A 400 1.81 -6.44 -28.92
N SER A 401 1.13 -5.52 -29.60
CA SER A 401 -0.16 -4.97 -29.19
C SER A 401 -1.28 -6.03 -29.01
N ASN A 402 -1.15 -7.21 -29.62
CA ASN A 402 -2.19 -8.24 -29.55
C ASN A 402 -2.14 -9.03 -28.22
N PRO A 403 -3.24 -9.07 -27.45
CA PRO A 403 -3.32 -9.74 -26.15
C PRO A 403 -2.96 -11.24 -26.19
N THR A 404 -3.20 -11.89 -27.33
CA THR A 404 -2.87 -13.31 -27.52
C THR A 404 -1.36 -13.56 -27.44
N PHE A 405 -0.52 -12.63 -27.89
CA PHE A 405 0.94 -12.77 -27.71
C PHE A 405 1.41 -12.39 -26.31
N HIS A 406 0.71 -11.46 -25.63
CA HIS A 406 0.96 -11.23 -24.21
C HIS A 406 0.72 -12.50 -23.39
N LEU A 407 -0.33 -13.26 -23.72
CA LEU A 407 -0.59 -14.56 -23.10
C LEU A 407 0.51 -15.57 -23.42
N LEU A 408 0.93 -15.70 -24.69
CA LEU A 408 2.00 -16.62 -25.08
C LEU A 408 3.32 -16.29 -24.37
N SER A 409 3.66 -15.00 -24.28
CA SER A 409 4.83 -14.53 -23.54
C SER A 409 4.73 -14.86 -22.05
N ARG A 410 3.55 -14.67 -21.44
CA ARG A 410 3.30 -15.09 -20.05
C ARG A 410 3.45 -16.61 -19.89
N ALA A 411 2.95 -17.37 -20.86
CA ALA A 411 2.99 -18.83 -20.87
C ALA A 411 4.40 -19.41 -21.02
N GLN A 412 5.33 -18.76 -21.71
CA GLN A 412 6.74 -19.18 -21.75
C GLN A 412 7.38 -19.22 -20.35
N GLY A 413 6.91 -18.36 -19.44
CA GLY A 413 7.32 -18.34 -18.04
C GLY A 413 6.55 -19.32 -17.15
N ILE A 414 5.49 -19.94 -17.64
CA ILE A 414 4.74 -20.99 -16.92
C ILE A 414 5.43 -22.31 -17.24
N SER A 415 6.34 -22.74 -16.38
CA SER A 415 6.94 -24.06 -16.51
C SER A 415 5.87 -25.13 -16.31
N ALA A 416 5.63 -25.98 -17.31
CA ALA A 416 4.59 -27.01 -17.31
C ALA A 416 4.71 -28.00 -16.13
N CYS A 417 5.92 -28.17 -15.57
CA CYS A 417 6.15 -29.03 -14.41
C CYS A 417 5.89 -28.38 -13.05
N HIS A 418 5.64 -27.06 -12.98
CA HIS A 418 5.56 -26.34 -11.70
C HIS A 418 4.13 -25.95 -11.29
N ASN A 419 3.22 -25.61 -12.21
CA ASN A 419 1.84 -25.25 -11.85
C ASN A 419 0.81 -25.54 -12.96
N PRO A 420 0.19 -26.74 -13.00
CA PRO A 420 -0.79 -27.10 -14.03
C PRO A 420 -2.05 -26.21 -14.01
N ALA A 421 -2.43 -25.65 -12.85
CA ALA A 421 -3.59 -24.79 -12.73
C ALA A 421 -3.43 -23.46 -13.48
N GLU A 422 -2.21 -22.89 -13.52
CA GLU A 422 -1.92 -21.68 -14.30
C GLU A 422 -2.07 -21.94 -15.81
N LEU A 423 -1.69 -23.12 -16.28
CA LEU A 423 -1.80 -23.48 -17.68
C LEU A 423 -3.25 -23.66 -18.12
N ASP A 424 -4.09 -24.31 -17.31
CA ASP A 424 -5.52 -24.43 -17.60
C ASP A 424 -6.20 -23.04 -17.56
N THR A 425 -5.76 -22.16 -16.67
CA THR A 425 -6.21 -20.75 -16.63
C THR A 425 -5.78 -20.01 -17.89
N ALA A 426 -4.55 -20.19 -18.37
CA ALA A 426 -4.07 -19.60 -19.61
C ALA A 426 -4.87 -20.08 -20.83
N VAL A 427 -5.22 -21.37 -20.90
CA VAL A 427 -6.11 -21.90 -21.96
C VAL A 427 -7.47 -21.20 -21.93
N ARG A 428 -8.06 -21.01 -20.75
CA ARG A 428 -9.35 -20.32 -20.63
C ARG A 428 -9.26 -18.84 -21.02
N VAL A 429 -8.18 -18.15 -20.63
CA VAL A 429 -7.90 -16.77 -21.07
C VAL A 429 -7.80 -16.71 -22.60
N LEU A 430 -7.12 -17.68 -23.23
CA LEU A 430 -7.02 -17.74 -24.68
C LEU A 430 -8.38 -17.92 -25.36
N GLU A 431 -9.20 -18.84 -24.86
CA GLU A 431 -10.53 -19.08 -25.40
C GLU A 431 -11.40 -17.83 -25.36
N LEU A 432 -11.33 -17.05 -24.27
CA LEU A 432 -12.04 -15.77 -24.14
C LEU A 432 -11.55 -14.75 -25.17
N LEU A 433 -10.23 -14.61 -25.34
CA LEU A 433 -9.64 -13.71 -26.34
C LEU A 433 -10.07 -14.08 -27.76
N LEU A 434 -9.98 -15.36 -28.13
CA LEU A 434 -10.39 -15.84 -29.45
C LEU A 434 -11.90 -15.64 -29.68
N SER A 435 -12.72 -15.89 -28.66
CA SER A 435 -14.17 -15.67 -28.73
C SER A 435 -14.54 -14.20 -28.90
N ALA A 436 -13.73 -13.29 -28.35
CA ALA A 436 -13.86 -11.85 -28.54
C ALA A 436 -13.26 -11.35 -29.87
N GLY A 437 -12.74 -12.25 -30.72
CA GLY A 437 -12.22 -11.92 -32.05
C GLY A 437 -10.73 -11.53 -32.07
N TYR A 438 -10.01 -11.66 -30.96
CA TYR A 438 -8.56 -11.43 -30.89
C TYR A 438 -7.80 -12.59 -31.54
N GLN A 439 -7.84 -12.64 -32.86
CA GLN A 439 -7.06 -13.62 -33.62
C GLN A 439 -5.59 -13.17 -33.71
N PRO A 440 -4.63 -14.10 -33.60
CA PRO A 440 -3.25 -13.81 -33.94
C PRO A 440 -3.17 -13.53 -35.44
N ALA A 441 -2.74 -12.32 -35.78
CA ALA A 441 -2.51 -11.91 -37.16
C ALA A 441 -1.01 -11.64 -37.35
N PRO A 442 -0.44 -11.96 -38.52
CA PRO A 442 0.91 -11.53 -38.88
C PRO A 442 0.99 -10.01 -38.86
N TYR A 443 2.04 -9.46 -38.26
CA TYR A 443 2.28 -8.03 -38.26
C TYR A 443 2.82 -7.59 -39.62
N ARG A 444 2.40 -6.42 -40.10
CA ARG A 444 2.85 -5.89 -41.38
C ARG A 444 3.72 -4.65 -41.18
N ASN A 445 4.80 -4.56 -41.94
CA ASN A 445 5.70 -3.40 -41.97
C ASN A 445 6.33 -3.02 -40.61
N VAL A 446 6.70 -4.01 -39.80
CA VAL A 446 7.24 -3.79 -38.46
C VAL A 446 8.69 -3.32 -38.49
N CYS A 447 9.01 -2.30 -37.71
CA CYS A 447 10.39 -1.96 -37.37
C CYS A 447 10.89 -2.88 -36.26
N LEU A 448 11.88 -3.73 -36.53
CA LEU A 448 12.56 -4.48 -35.47
C LEU A 448 13.57 -3.59 -34.72
N PRO A 449 13.57 -3.57 -33.37
CA PRO A 449 14.62 -2.97 -32.57
C PRO A 449 15.98 -3.63 -32.83
N HIS A 450 17.05 -2.83 -32.79
CA HIS A 450 18.43 -3.27 -33.08
C HIS A 450 18.97 -4.38 -32.16
N HIS A 451 18.31 -4.67 -31.04
CA HIS A 451 18.77 -5.62 -30.02
C HIS A 451 18.13 -7.02 -30.12
N LEU A 452 17.21 -7.24 -31.07
CA LEU A 452 16.72 -8.59 -31.33
C LEU A 452 17.70 -9.32 -32.25
N ASP A 453 18.55 -10.15 -31.66
CA ASP A 453 19.24 -11.23 -32.37
C ASP A 453 18.17 -12.22 -32.84
N SER A 454 17.71 -12.05 -34.08
CA SER A 454 16.88 -13.06 -34.73
C SER A 454 17.72 -14.32 -34.96
N PRO A 455 17.14 -15.53 -34.91
CA PRO A 455 17.81 -16.75 -35.36
C PRO A 455 18.26 -16.67 -36.83
N HIS A 456 17.80 -15.66 -37.59
CA HIS A 456 18.19 -15.41 -38.97
C HIS A 456 19.30 -14.34 -39.15
N GLY A 457 19.93 -13.87 -38.07
CA GLY A 457 21.11 -12.99 -38.10
C GLY A 457 20.86 -11.56 -37.60
N ARG A 458 21.96 -10.82 -37.36
CA ARG A 458 21.92 -9.42 -36.91
C ARG A 458 21.32 -8.52 -37.98
N PHE A 459 20.13 -7.98 -37.72
CA PHE A 459 19.57 -6.93 -38.57
C PHE A 459 20.34 -5.63 -38.35
N GLY A 460 21.21 -5.27 -39.30
CA GLY A 460 21.76 -3.91 -39.39
C GLY A 460 20.64 -2.90 -39.72
N GLU A 461 20.72 -1.71 -39.14
CA GLU A 461 19.81 -0.55 -39.34
C GLU A 461 18.31 -0.87 -39.55
N ALA A 462 17.50 -0.84 -38.47
CA ALA A 462 16.03 -0.71 -38.45
C ALA A 462 15.29 -1.21 -39.70
N ALA A 463 15.60 -2.43 -40.15
CA ALA A 463 14.99 -2.98 -41.34
C ALA A 463 13.51 -3.21 -41.05
N ARG A 464 12.64 -2.55 -41.84
CA ARG A 464 11.21 -2.83 -41.81
C ARG A 464 10.97 -4.19 -42.43
N ILE A 465 10.45 -5.12 -41.64
CA ILE A 465 10.05 -6.43 -42.14
C ILE A 465 8.63 -6.31 -42.71
N ALA A 466 8.47 -6.68 -43.98
CA ALA A 466 7.19 -6.56 -44.69
C ALA A 466 6.07 -7.36 -44.00
N THR A 467 6.37 -8.56 -43.53
CA THR A 467 5.48 -9.39 -42.74
C THR A 467 6.28 -10.15 -41.71
N LEU A 468 5.89 -10.02 -40.45
CA LEU A 468 6.51 -10.74 -39.35
C LEU A 468 5.46 -11.70 -38.77
N ASP A 469 5.73 -12.99 -38.83
CA ASP A 469 4.94 -13.96 -38.11
C ASP A 469 5.42 -14.00 -36.65
N PRO A 470 4.60 -13.52 -35.70
CA PRO A 470 4.99 -13.53 -34.30
C PRO A 470 5.20 -14.95 -33.73
N PHE A 471 4.70 -16.00 -34.37
CA PHE A 471 4.97 -17.38 -33.95
C PHE A 471 6.44 -17.80 -34.15
N ASP A 472 7.19 -17.11 -35.00
CA ASP A 472 8.62 -17.41 -35.24
C ASP A 472 9.48 -17.24 -33.98
N PHE A 473 8.99 -16.49 -32.99
CA PHE A 473 9.67 -16.24 -31.72
C PHE A 473 9.29 -17.21 -30.59
N TYR A 474 8.32 -18.09 -30.83
CA TYR A 474 7.82 -19.02 -29.82
C TYR A 474 8.12 -20.47 -30.22
N GLN A 475 8.94 -21.14 -29.43
CA GLN A 475 9.16 -22.58 -29.57
C GLN A 475 8.11 -23.33 -28.76
N ALA A 476 7.47 -24.34 -29.37
CA ALA A 476 6.51 -25.18 -28.69
C ALA A 476 7.22 -26.36 -28.01
N GLY A 477 6.96 -26.58 -26.73
CA GLY A 477 7.55 -27.69 -25.99
C GLY A 477 7.39 -27.63 -24.48
N PRO A 478 7.82 -28.70 -23.79
CA PRO A 478 7.64 -28.85 -22.34
C PRO A 478 8.73 -28.17 -21.51
N GLU A 479 9.81 -27.69 -22.15
CA GLU A 479 10.97 -27.13 -21.46
C GLU A 479 10.74 -25.66 -21.06
N GLU A 480 11.50 -25.18 -20.09
CA GLU A 480 11.44 -23.78 -19.67
C GLU A 480 11.79 -22.84 -20.84
N GLY A 481 11.00 -21.78 -21.02
CA GLY A 481 11.13 -20.85 -22.14
C GLY A 481 10.39 -21.29 -23.41
N GLN A 482 9.86 -22.51 -23.47
CA GLN A 482 8.96 -22.98 -24.52
C GLN A 482 7.49 -22.76 -24.11
N VAL A 483 6.60 -22.66 -25.09
CA VAL A 483 5.15 -22.58 -24.87
C VAL A 483 4.55 -23.98 -24.94
N ASP A 484 3.62 -24.30 -24.03
CA ASP A 484 2.87 -25.55 -24.06
C ASP A 484 2.22 -25.80 -25.43
N TYR A 485 2.35 -27.03 -25.93
CA TYR A 485 1.83 -27.43 -27.24
C TYR A 485 0.33 -27.16 -27.41
N ARG A 486 -0.48 -27.25 -26.34
CA ARG A 486 -1.92 -26.97 -26.42
C ARG A 486 -2.18 -25.52 -26.76
N LEU A 487 -1.55 -24.59 -26.04
CA LEU A 487 -1.70 -23.16 -26.28
C LEU A 487 -1.27 -22.82 -27.70
N MET A 488 -0.09 -23.30 -28.12
CA MET A 488 0.41 -23.04 -29.47
C MET A 488 -0.55 -23.55 -30.56
N HIS A 489 -1.12 -24.74 -30.37
CA HIS A 489 -2.08 -25.32 -31.31
C HIS A 489 -3.39 -24.51 -31.40
N ILE A 490 -3.98 -24.16 -30.26
CA ILE A 490 -5.22 -23.38 -30.19
C ILE A 490 -5.02 -22.01 -30.82
N VAL A 491 -3.92 -21.32 -30.46
CA VAL A 491 -3.61 -19.99 -30.98
C VAL A 491 -3.48 -20.00 -32.50
N LYS A 492 -2.83 -21.01 -33.11
CA LYS A 492 -2.66 -21.12 -34.57
C LYS A 492 -3.95 -21.43 -35.36
N GLY A 493 -5.12 -21.29 -34.73
CA GLY A 493 -6.41 -21.60 -35.36
C GLY A 493 -6.74 -23.09 -35.35
N GLY A 494 -5.99 -23.90 -34.60
CA GLY A 494 -6.36 -25.27 -34.32
C GLY A 494 -7.63 -25.31 -33.49
N SER A 495 -8.79 -25.46 -34.13
CA SER A 495 -10.04 -25.64 -33.39
C SER A 495 -10.00 -27.00 -32.69
N TRP A 496 -10.04 -27.04 -31.35
CA TRP A 496 -10.36 -28.27 -30.64
C TRP A 496 -11.88 -28.49 -30.71
N SER A 497 -12.29 -29.51 -31.45
CA SER A 497 -13.70 -29.85 -31.65
C SER A 497 -13.87 -31.37 -31.72
N PRO A 498 -15.08 -31.90 -31.46
CA PRO A 498 -15.41 -33.29 -31.80
C PRO A 498 -15.23 -33.61 -33.29
N ALA A 499 -15.12 -32.61 -34.18
CA ALA A 499 -14.76 -32.82 -35.57
C ALA A 499 -13.25 -33.00 -35.77
N THR A 500 -12.39 -32.43 -34.92
CA THR A 500 -10.93 -32.63 -34.92
C THR A 500 -10.57 -34.07 -34.54
N HIS A 501 -11.44 -34.73 -33.77
CA HIS A 501 -11.44 -36.18 -33.59
C HIS A 501 -11.42 -36.94 -34.92
N ARG A 502 -12.07 -36.47 -36.00
CA ARG A 502 -12.11 -37.19 -37.29
C ARG A 502 -10.72 -37.39 -37.91
N LEU A 503 -9.77 -36.53 -37.57
CA LEU A 503 -8.41 -36.59 -38.08
C LEU A 503 -7.53 -37.56 -37.28
N TRP A 504 -7.99 -38.05 -36.13
CA TRP A 504 -7.28 -39.09 -35.40
C TRP A 504 -7.29 -40.40 -36.19
N PRO A 505 -6.17 -41.14 -36.22
CA PRO A 505 -6.10 -42.44 -36.83
C PRO A 505 -7.22 -43.34 -36.30
N PRO A 506 -7.86 -44.15 -37.16
CA PRO A 506 -8.91 -45.07 -36.75
C PRO A 506 -8.49 -45.96 -35.57
N LYS A 507 -7.20 -46.34 -35.50
CA LYS A 507 -6.61 -47.13 -34.41
C LYS A 507 -6.59 -46.39 -33.07
N PHE A 508 -6.27 -45.09 -33.08
CA PHE A 508 -6.26 -44.27 -31.85
C PHE A 508 -7.68 -44.05 -31.33
N LYS A 509 -8.63 -43.73 -32.21
CA LYS A 509 -10.06 -43.65 -31.86
C LYS A 509 -10.58 -44.96 -31.27
N ALA A 510 -10.22 -46.09 -31.88
CA ALA A 510 -10.62 -47.41 -31.41
C ALA A 510 -10.02 -47.72 -30.03
N ALA A 511 -8.74 -47.40 -29.81
CA ALA A 511 -8.09 -47.56 -28.51
C ALA A 511 -8.74 -46.69 -27.43
N LEU A 512 -8.96 -45.40 -27.71
CA LEU A 512 -9.58 -44.46 -26.78
C LEU A 512 -11.01 -44.86 -26.43
N ARG A 513 -11.80 -45.27 -27.44
CA ARG A 513 -13.16 -45.81 -27.23
C ARG A 513 -13.12 -47.10 -26.39
N THR A 514 -12.15 -47.97 -26.63
CA THR A 514 -11.98 -49.21 -25.85
C THR A 514 -11.63 -48.91 -24.41
N CYS A 515 -10.74 -47.94 -24.14
CA CYS A 515 -10.37 -47.55 -22.79
C CYS A 515 -11.52 -46.84 -22.05
N LEU A 516 -12.31 -45.99 -22.73
CA LEU A 516 -13.51 -45.38 -22.14
C LEU A 516 -14.59 -46.44 -21.83
N LEU A 517 -14.82 -47.40 -22.74
CA LEU A 517 -15.75 -48.51 -22.52
C LEU A 517 -15.26 -49.45 -21.42
N ALA A 518 -13.95 -49.69 -21.31
CA ALA A 518 -13.35 -50.45 -20.23
C ALA A 518 -13.45 -49.72 -18.88
N GLY A 519 -13.34 -48.39 -18.89
CA GLY A 519 -13.50 -47.53 -17.72
C GLY A 519 -14.96 -47.46 -17.21
N GLN A 520 -15.94 -47.63 -18.09
CA GLN A 520 -17.36 -47.65 -17.72
C GLN A 520 -17.87 -49.03 -17.28
N ARG A 521 -17.06 -50.09 -17.36
CA ARG A 521 -17.46 -51.38 -16.81
C ARG A 521 -17.42 -51.28 -15.28
N PRO A 522 -18.52 -51.58 -14.57
CA PRO A 522 -18.49 -51.63 -13.12
C PRO A 522 -17.42 -52.65 -12.71
N ALA A 523 -16.57 -52.26 -11.77
CA ALA A 523 -15.54 -53.15 -11.25
C ALA A 523 -16.21 -54.41 -10.72
N SER A 524 -15.84 -55.58 -11.26
CA SER A 524 -16.32 -56.85 -10.73
C SER A 524 -15.73 -56.99 -9.33
N PRO A 525 -16.54 -57.24 -8.29
CA PRO A 525 -16.07 -57.29 -6.90
C PRO A 525 -15.03 -58.41 -6.67
N ASP A 526 -14.96 -59.41 -7.54
CA ASP A 526 -14.05 -60.56 -7.44
C ASP A 526 -12.76 -60.42 -8.27
N SER A 527 -12.53 -59.26 -8.92
CA SER A 527 -11.34 -59.06 -9.75
C SER A 527 -10.34 -58.11 -9.07
N GLU A 528 -9.21 -58.66 -8.62
CA GLU A 528 -8.07 -57.88 -8.06
C GLU A 528 -7.33 -57.03 -9.10
N ALA A 529 -7.75 -57.03 -10.37
CA ALA A 529 -7.15 -56.19 -11.39
C ALA A 529 -7.68 -54.76 -11.27
N CYS A 530 -6.80 -53.80 -10.95
CA CYS A 530 -7.07 -52.36 -11.06
C CYS A 530 -7.38 -51.98 -12.53
N GLY A 531 -8.61 -52.21 -12.96
CA GLY A 531 -9.09 -51.81 -14.27
C GLY A 531 -9.07 -50.30 -14.42
N LEU A 532 -9.03 -49.81 -15.67
CA LEU A 532 -9.07 -48.39 -15.99
C LEU A 532 -10.24 -47.64 -15.30
N GLY A 533 -11.33 -48.34 -14.95
CA GLY A 533 -12.47 -47.76 -14.22
C GLY A 533 -12.18 -47.38 -12.76
N ALA A 534 -11.06 -47.80 -12.18
CA ALA A 534 -10.59 -47.37 -10.87
C ALA A 534 -9.86 -46.02 -10.90
N LEU A 535 -9.49 -45.53 -12.09
CA LEU A 535 -8.82 -44.24 -12.23
C LEU A 535 -9.85 -43.11 -12.18
N PRO A 536 -9.56 -42.01 -11.44
CA PRO A 536 -10.39 -40.82 -11.50
C PRO A 536 -10.54 -40.33 -12.96
N PRO A 537 -11.73 -39.86 -13.37
CA PRO A 537 -11.99 -39.41 -14.74
C PRO A 537 -10.97 -38.39 -15.27
N GLY A 538 -10.47 -37.50 -14.40
CA GLY A 538 -9.43 -36.52 -14.76
C GLY A 538 -8.07 -37.16 -15.11
N VAL A 539 -7.69 -38.26 -14.45
CA VAL A 539 -6.43 -38.99 -14.72
C VAL A 539 -6.52 -39.72 -16.07
N LEU A 540 -7.67 -40.33 -16.35
CA LEU A 540 -7.95 -40.97 -17.63
C LEU A 540 -7.90 -39.97 -18.80
N LEU A 541 -8.54 -38.81 -18.64
CA LEU A 541 -8.47 -37.74 -19.63
C LEU A 541 -7.05 -37.21 -19.83
N HIS A 542 -6.26 -37.09 -18.76
CA HIS A 542 -4.85 -36.70 -18.84
C HIS A 542 -3.99 -37.74 -19.58
N ILE A 543 -4.20 -39.03 -19.34
CA ILE A 543 -3.51 -40.12 -20.07
C ILE A 543 -3.86 -40.07 -21.57
N PHE A 544 -5.12 -39.86 -21.92
CA PHE A 544 -5.54 -39.73 -23.32
C PHE A 544 -4.97 -38.48 -23.99
N HIS A 545 -4.88 -37.39 -23.24
CA HIS A 545 -4.27 -36.15 -23.69
C HIS A 545 -2.77 -36.33 -23.97
N LEU A 546 -2.04 -37.00 -23.08
CA LEU A 546 -0.63 -37.38 -23.26
C LEU A 546 -0.43 -38.34 -24.44
N ALA A 547 -1.36 -39.27 -24.67
CA ALA A 547 -1.31 -40.18 -25.80
C ALA A 547 -1.62 -39.51 -27.15
N ALA A 548 -2.34 -38.38 -27.14
CA ALA A 548 -2.65 -37.58 -28.32
C ALA A 548 -1.55 -36.54 -28.65
N LEU A 549 -0.67 -36.19 -27.69
CA LEU A 549 0.41 -35.23 -27.87
C LEU A 549 1.39 -35.55 -29.02
N PRO A 550 1.87 -36.79 -29.22
CA PRO A 550 2.78 -37.14 -30.33
C PRO A 550 2.14 -37.06 -31.72
N MET A 551 0.82 -36.86 -31.79
CA MET A 551 0.05 -36.81 -33.03
C MET A 551 -0.08 -35.40 -33.62
N THR A 552 0.34 -34.38 -32.87
CA THR A 552 0.30 -32.98 -33.32
C THR A 552 1.21 -32.62 -34.50
N PRO A 553 2.33 -33.32 -34.81
CA PRO A 553 3.08 -33.08 -36.05
C PRO A 553 2.48 -33.76 -37.29
N TRP A 554 1.49 -34.65 -37.12
CA TRP A 554 0.86 -35.41 -38.21
C TRP A 554 -0.48 -34.81 -38.68
N LEU A 555 -0.96 -33.77 -37.99
CA LEU A 555 -2.09 -32.92 -38.36
C LEU A 555 -1.55 -31.57 -38.83
#